data_AF-A0A2W1BL02-F1
#
_entry.id   AF-A0A2W1BL02-F1
#
_cell.length_a   1.000
_cell.length_b   1.000
_cell.length_c   1.000
_cell.angle_alpha   90.00
_cell.angle_beta   90.00
_cell.angle_gamma   90.00
#
_symmetry.space_group_name_H-M   'P 1'
#
loop_
_entity.id
_entity.type
_entity.pdbx_description
1 polymer ?
#
loop_
_entity_poly.entity_id
_entity_poly.type
_entity_poly.pdbx_seq_one_letter_code
_entity_poly.pdbx_strand_id
1 'polypeptide(L)'
;MFEPQTVCNIEPLMYYRFILGFCQNFQHSRLTRILSKIYPIVLVVALIVKTFIFNDTATLYNKYFIGLEYSFNIVVSLVTTDKYINMYFKYYHTIDSISGAKKIYKNLEKLAIISVFYASSFRSWAFIVISRYNEAFFKGFDRSNIIELAVMYYVNDLSKITTLLCFTLLYFRTKVMKMALEATEFNDALRDRFAVNRLIQMYETIIDTFEIVAQPLKFTVRSIIMNRYYLGVQGRFRPRWLFHRKRSASWAGHIIVHEHVRRHKCTPYIPSLS
;
A
#
# COMPACT_ATOMS: atom_id res chain seq x y z
N MET A 1 7.69 6.86 -29.86
CA MET A 1 6.82 6.35 -28.77
C MET A 1 7.40 6.93 -27.48
N PHE A 2 6.77 7.94 -26.89
CA PHE A 2 7.29 8.55 -25.66
C PHE A 2 7.07 7.56 -24.52
N GLU A 3 8.15 7.07 -23.92
CA GLU A 3 8.04 6.26 -22.72
C GLU A 3 7.34 7.08 -21.62
N PRO A 4 6.32 6.53 -20.96
CA PRO A 4 5.61 7.25 -19.91
C PRO A 4 6.60 7.56 -18.79
N GLN A 5 6.88 8.84 -18.57
CA GLN A 5 7.74 9.26 -17.46
C GLN A 5 7.11 8.82 -16.14
N THR A 6 7.92 8.25 -15.25
CA THR A 6 7.54 7.92 -13.88
C THR A 6 7.94 9.04 -12.94
N VAL A 7 7.20 9.18 -11.83
CA VAL A 7 7.46 10.20 -10.81
C VAL A 7 8.79 9.95 -10.08
N CYS A 8 9.11 8.67 -9.86
CA CYS A 8 10.39 8.22 -9.36
C CYS A 8 10.82 6.94 -10.06
N ASN A 9 12.13 6.64 -10.01
CA ASN A 9 12.66 5.41 -10.55
C ASN A 9 12.30 4.23 -9.62
N ILE A 10 11.18 3.56 -9.92
CA ILE A 10 10.73 2.37 -9.19
C ILE A 10 11.25 1.06 -9.78
N GLU A 11 12.00 1.10 -10.89
CA GLU A 11 12.46 -0.12 -11.56
C GLU A 11 13.28 -1.04 -10.65
N PRO A 12 14.24 -0.54 -9.83
CA PRO A 12 15.00 -1.41 -8.94
C PRO A 12 14.11 -2.15 -7.93
N LEU A 13 13.06 -1.47 -7.43
CA LEU A 13 12.08 -2.09 -6.53
C LEU A 13 11.29 -3.19 -7.24
N MET A 14 10.89 -2.97 -8.50
CA MET A 14 10.14 -3.94 -9.29
C MET A 14 11.00 -5.16 -9.64
N TYR A 15 12.29 -4.97 -9.95
CA TYR A 15 13.25 -6.07 -10.12
C TYR A 15 13.45 -6.84 -8.82
N TYR A 16 13.60 -6.15 -7.69
CA TYR A 16 13.75 -6.79 -6.39
C TYR A 16 12.52 -7.62 -6.01
N ARG A 17 11.31 -7.11 -6.29
CA ARG A 17 10.05 -7.87 -6.16
C ARG A 17 10.04 -9.11 -7.06
N PHE A 18 10.47 -8.98 -8.30
CA PHE A 18 10.51 -10.12 -9.23
C PHE A 18 11.38 -11.27 -8.71
N ILE A 19 12.58 -10.96 -8.22
CA ILE A 19 13.51 -11.96 -7.65
C ILE A 19 12.89 -12.74 -6.48
N LEU A 20 11.97 -12.10 -5.75
CA LEU A 20 11.29 -12.70 -4.60
C LEU A 20 9.99 -13.45 -4.97
N GLY A 21 9.69 -13.60 -6.26
CA GLY A 21 8.56 -14.40 -6.75
C GLY A 21 7.29 -13.61 -7.02
N PHE A 22 7.33 -12.27 -7.04
CA PHE A 22 6.18 -11.48 -7.50
C PHE A 22 6.07 -11.45 -9.02
N CYS A 23 4.84 -11.48 -9.54
CA CYS A 23 4.59 -11.42 -10.97
C CYS A 23 4.80 -10.01 -11.50
N GLN A 24 5.74 -9.85 -12.43
CA GLN A 24 6.06 -8.58 -13.06
C GLN A 24 5.83 -8.65 -14.57
N ASN A 25 5.30 -7.57 -15.14
CA ASN A 25 5.05 -7.48 -16.59
C ASN A 25 6.17 -6.70 -17.28
N PHE A 26 7.31 -7.34 -17.49
CA PHE A 26 8.40 -6.78 -18.28
C PHE A 26 7.99 -6.69 -19.76
N GLN A 27 8.23 -5.54 -20.40
CA GLN A 27 7.85 -5.31 -21.79
C GLN A 27 8.96 -5.65 -22.80
N HIS A 28 10.12 -6.13 -22.37
CA HIS A 28 11.28 -6.32 -23.24
C HIS A 28 11.14 -7.43 -24.29
N SER A 29 10.68 -8.63 -23.92
CA SER A 29 10.64 -9.79 -24.83
C SER A 29 9.47 -10.72 -24.53
N ARG A 30 9.00 -11.46 -25.53
CA ARG A 30 7.95 -12.48 -25.36
C ARG A 30 8.37 -13.57 -24.37
N LEU A 31 9.64 -14.00 -24.43
CA LEU A 31 10.18 -15.02 -23.52
C LEU A 31 10.23 -14.53 -22.08
N THR A 32 10.73 -13.31 -21.85
CA THR A 32 10.81 -12.75 -20.49
C THR A 32 9.43 -12.54 -19.88
N ARG A 33 8.42 -12.19 -20.70
CA ARG A 33 7.02 -12.10 -20.25
C ARG A 33 6.41 -13.45 -19.87
N ILE A 34 6.78 -14.54 -20.56
CA ILE A 34 6.30 -15.89 -20.19
C ILE A 34 7.00 -16.35 -18.92
N LEU A 35 8.33 -16.21 -18.85
CA LEU A 35 9.11 -16.55 -17.67
C LEU A 35 8.64 -15.79 -16.44
N SER A 36 8.30 -14.51 -16.58
CA SER A 36 7.87 -13.69 -15.44
C SER A 36 6.52 -14.10 -14.85
N LYS A 37 5.72 -14.87 -15.59
CA LYS A 37 4.45 -15.45 -15.12
C LYS A 37 4.62 -16.86 -14.59
N ILE A 38 5.43 -17.70 -15.25
CA ILE A 38 5.64 -19.10 -14.86
C ILE A 38 6.44 -19.17 -13.55
N TYR A 39 7.47 -18.34 -13.41
CA TYR A 39 8.37 -18.37 -12.26
C TYR A 39 7.64 -18.23 -10.89
N PRO A 40 6.77 -17.22 -10.68
CA PRO A 40 5.96 -17.11 -9.45
C PRO A 40 5.10 -18.35 -9.17
N ILE A 41 4.47 -18.91 -10.20
CA ILE A 41 3.57 -20.07 -10.07
C ILE A 41 4.38 -21.30 -9.61
N VAL A 42 5.49 -21.58 -10.29
CA VAL A 42 6.38 -22.70 -9.93
C VAL A 42 6.89 -22.54 -8.51
N LEU A 43 7.27 -21.32 -8.13
CA LEU A 43 7.81 -21.04 -6.80
C LEU A 43 6.75 -21.23 -5.70
N VAL A 44 5.51 -20.79 -5.91
CA VAL A 44 4.38 -21.05 -4.99
C VAL A 44 4.10 -22.54 -4.87
N VAL A 45 3.99 -23.26 -5.99
CA VAL A 45 3.72 -24.71 -5.97
C VAL A 45 4.84 -25.45 -5.24
N ALA A 46 6.10 -25.12 -5.52
CA ALA A 46 7.24 -25.73 -4.85
C ALA A 46 7.22 -25.50 -3.33
N LEU A 47 6.86 -24.28 -2.89
CA LEU A 47 6.73 -23.97 -1.46
C LEU A 47 5.57 -24.75 -0.82
N ILE A 48 4.39 -24.77 -1.45
CA ILE A 48 3.24 -25.54 -0.94
C ILE A 48 3.61 -27.02 -0.78
N VAL A 49 4.14 -27.63 -1.83
CA VAL A 49 4.53 -29.05 -1.82
C VAL A 49 5.54 -29.33 -0.71
N LYS A 50 6.56 -28.46 -0.57
CA LYS A 50 7.57 -28.60 0.49
C LYS A 50 6.96 -28.47 1.89
N THR A 51 6.11 -27.47 2.12
CA THR A 51 5.43 -27.25 3.41
C THR A 51 4.49 -28.41 3.76
N PHE A 52 3.85 -29.07 2.78
CA PHE A 52 2.97 -30.21 3.03
C PHE A 52 3.71 -31.54 3.25
N ILE A 53 4.82 -31.80 2.55
CA ILE A 53 5.53 -33.09 2.60
C ILE A 53 6.45 -33.18 3.82
N PHE A 54 7.13 -32.10 4.21
CA PHE A 54 8.27 -32.15 5.13
C PHE A 54 7.98 -31.65 6.55
N ASN A 55 6.71 -31.43 6.93
CA ASN A 55 6.44 -30.80 8.22
C ASN A 55 6.24 -31.77 9.38
N ASP A 56 7.03 -31.52 10.43
CA ASP A 56 6.86 -32.03 11.78
C ASP A 56 5.74 -31.27 12.54
N THR A 57 4.93 -32.02 13.29
CA THR A 57 3.61 -31.61 13.80
C THR A 57 3.61 -30.37 14.71
N ALA A 58 4.71 -30.10 15.42
CA ALA A 58 4.78 -29.03 16.41
C ALA A 58 4.91 -27.61 15.82
N THR A 59 5.30 -27.47 14.55
CA THR A 59 5.61 -26.15 13.92
C THR A 59 4.68 -25.78 12.77
N LEU A 60 3.71 -26.65 12.48
CA LEU A 60 2.75 -26.54 11.38
C LEU A 60 1.99 -25.21 11.39
N TYR A 61 1.48 -24.78 12.55
CA TYR A 61 0.52 -23.67 12.60
C TYR A 61 1.09 -22.33 12.10
N ASN A 62 2.28 -21.94 12.59
CA ASN A 62 2.91 -20.68 12.18
C ASN A 62 3.36 -20.73 10.72
N LYS A 63 3.91 -21.86 10.26
CA LYS A 63 4.33 -22.04 8.87
C LYS A 63 3.14 -21.96 7.91
N TYR A 64 2.02 -22.62 8.23
CA TYR A 64 0.81 -22.53 7.41
C TYR A 64 0.28 -21.11 7.33
N PHE A 65 0.21 -20.40 8.46
CA PHE A 65 -0.32 -19.04 8.44
C PHE A 65 0.54 -18.11 7.57
N ILE A 66 1.87 -18.16 7.74
CA ILE A 66 2.81 -17.36 6.97
C ILE A 66 2.79 -17.76 5.49
N GLY A 67 2.71 -19.06 5.19
CA GLY A 67 2.58 -19.61 3.85
C GLY A 67 1.27 -19.20 3.16
N LEU A 68 0.17 -19.10 3.91
CA LEU A 68 -1.11 -18.59 3.40
C LEU A 68 -1.03 -17.08 3.08
N GLU A 69 -0.46 -16.26 3.97
CA GLU A 69 -0.25 -14.82 3.71
C GLU A 69 0.63 -14.62 2.46
N TYR A 70 1.69 -15.42 2.36
CA TYR A 70 2.60 -15.43 1.23
C TYR A 70 1.89 -15.80 -0.09
N SER A 71 1.15 -16.91 -0.08
CA SER A 71 0.39 -17.39 -1.25
C SER A 71 -0.65 -16.36 -1.68
N PHE A 72 -1.33 -15.73 -0.72
CA PHE A 72 -2.29 -14.66 -0.99
C PHE A 72 -1.62 -13.45 -1.66
N ASN A 73 -0.46 -13.01 -1.15
CA ASN A 73 0.30 -11.90 -1.74
C ASN A 73 0.73 -12.20 -3.19
N ILE A 74 1.10 -13.44 -3.50
CA ILE A 74 1.45 -13.82 -4.88
C ILE A 74 0.23 -13.94 -5.77
N VAL A 75 -0.89 -14.49 -5.29
CA VAL A 75 -2.15 -14.54 -6.05
C VAL A 75 -2.59 -13.11 -6.40
N VAL A 76 -2.55 -12.17 -5.44
CA VAL A 76 -2.85 -10.76 -5.69
C VAL A 76 -1.91 -10.19 -6.76
N SER A 77 -0.61 -10.47 -6.68
CA SER A 77 0.36 -10.01 -7.68
C SER A 77 0.13 -10.63 -9.07
N LEU A 78 -0.24 -11.91 -9.16
CA LEU A 78 -0.57 -12.59 -10.40
C LEU A 78 -1.83 -12.00 -11.05
N VAL A 79 -2.89 -11.80 -10.27
CA VAL A 79 -4.16 -11.23 -10.75
C VAL A 79 -3.97 -9.80 -11.24
N THR A 80 -3.25 -8.99 -10.45
CA THR A 80 -3.04 -7.57 -10.77
C THR A 80 -1.90 -7.35 -11.77
N THR A 81 -1.06 -8.36 -12.00
CA THR A 81 0.18 -8.30 -12.80
C THR A 81 1.11 -7.15 -12.40
N ASP A 82 1.00 -6.69 -11.15
CA ASP A 82 1.65 -5.50 -10.59
C ASP A 82 1.51 -4.20 -11.43
N LYS A 83 0.61 -4.18 -12.42
CA LYS A 83 0.37 -3.02 -13.31
C LYS A 83 -0.10 -1.81 -12.54
N TYR A 84 -0.88 -2.02 -11.48
CA TYR A 84 -1.41 -0.96 -10.63
C TYR A 84 -0.29 -0.12 -10.00
N ILE A 85 0.85 -0.73 -9.63
CA ILE A 85 2.00 -0.01 -9.06
C ILE A 85 2.58 0.92 -10.11
N ASN A 86 2.88 0.39 -11.30
CA ASN A 86 3.43 1.20 -12.40
C ASN A 86 2.48 2.32 -12.82
N MET A 87 1.17 2.07 -12.87
CA MET A 87 0.16 3.09 -13.17
C MET A 87 0.11 4.17 -12.08
N TYR A 88 0.19 3.78 -10.81
CA TYR A 88 0.11 4.72 -9.71
C TYR A 88 1.32 5.66 -9.62
N PHE A 89 2.51 5.15 -9.92
CA PHE A 89 3.77 5.90 -9.96
C PHE A 89 4.02 6.63 -11.29
N LYS A 90 3.08 6.58 -12.23
CA LYS A 90 3.14 7.35 -13.47
C LYS A 90 3.12 8.86 -13.17
N TYR A 91 3.84 9.63 -13.98
CA TYR A 91 3.86 11.09 -13.90
C TYR A 91 2.54 11.68 -14.40
N TYR A 92 1.92 12.53 -13.59
CA TYR A 92 0.70 13.26 -13.92
C TYR A 92 1.01 14.74 -14.00
N HIS A 93 0.98 15.30 -15.22
CA HIS A 93 1.33 16.71 -15.46
C HIS A 93 0.49 17.69 -14.62
N THR A 94 -0.76 17.36 -14.31
CA THR A 94 -1.66 18.20 -13.50
C THR A 94 -1.11 18.46 -12.09
N ILE A 95 -0.47 17.47 -11.46
CA ILE A 95 0.00 17.54 -10.07
C ILE A 95 1.53 17.69 -10.02
N ASP A 96 2.24 16.91 -10.83
CA ASP A 96 3.68 16.68 -10.69
C ASP A 96 4.53 17.74 -11.41
N SER A 97 3.90 18.68 -12.11
CA SER A 97 4.57 19.82 -12.80
C SER A 97 4.86 21.01 -11.88
N ILE A 98 4.33 21.01 -10.65
CA ILE A 98 4.49 22.14 -9.72
C ILE A 98 5.96 22.30 -9.29
N SER A 99 6.40 23.55 -9.17
CA SER A 99 7.74 23.88 -8.69
C SER A 99 7.98 23.28 -7.29
N GLY A 100 9.10 22.59 -7.12
CA GLY A 100 9.45 21.90 -5.88
C GLY A 100 8.99 20.43 -5.77
N ALA A 101 8.01 19.98 -6.56
CA ALA A 101 7.55 18.58 -6.56
C ALA A 101 8.68 17.60 -6.88
N LYS A 102 9.54 17.94 -7.87
CA LYS A 102 10.71 17.13 -8.24
C LYS A 102 11.66 16.84 -7.07
N LYS A 103 11.88 17.81 -6.17
CA LYS A 103 12.73 17.62 -4.98
C LYS A 103 12.09 16.65 -3.99
N ILE A 104 10.77 16.74 -3.83
CA ILE A 104 10.00 15.84 -2.96
C ILE A 104 10.06 14.40 -3.50
N TYR A 105 9.86 14.21 -4.81
CA TYR A 105 9.89 12.90 -5.43
C TYR A 105 11.28 12.25 -5.43
N LYS A 106 12.35 13.04 -5.56
CA LYS A 106 13.71 12.54 -5.36
C LYS A 106 13.95 12.04 -3.92
N ASN A 107 13.33 12.65 -2.92
CA ASN A 107 13.40 12.16 -1.55
C ASN A 107 12.58 10.88 -1.36
N LEU A 108 11.43 10.75 -2.03
CA LEU A 108 10.65 9.51 -2.05
C LEU A 108 11.45 8.35 -2.65
N GLU A 109 12.16 8.57 -3.75
CA GLU A 109 13.03 7.57 -4.37
C GLU A 109 14.11 7.07 -3.39
N LYS A 110 14.81 8.01 -2.73
CA LYS A 110 15.79 7.67 -1.69
C LYS A 110 15.15 6.88 -0.55
N LEU A 111 13.97 7.29 -0.07
CA LEU A 111 13.24 6.59 0.98
C LEU A 111 12.87 5.17 0.54
N ALA A 112 12.45 4.97 -0.70
CA ALA A 112 12.15 3.65 -1.24
C ALA A 112 13.39 2.74 -1.21
N ILE A 113 14.52 3.21 -1.73
CA ILE A 113 15.79 2.45 -1.73
C ILE A 113 16.22 2.12 -0.31
N ILE A 114 16.23 3.12 0.59
CA ILE A 114 16.62 2.94 2.00
C ILE A 114 15.67 1.96 2.69
N SER A 115 14.36 2.02 2.44
CA SER A 115 13.39 1.12 3.08
C SER A 115 13.60 -0.34 2.68
N VAL A 116 13.89 -0.61 1.40
CA VAL A 116 14.21 -1.96 0.91
C VAL A 116 15.52 -2.45 1.50
N PHE A 117 16.56 -1.61 1.47
CA PHE A 117 17.87 -1.96 2.03
C PHE A 117 17.77 -2.25 3.53
N TYR A 118 17.13 -1.36 4.29
CA TYR A 118 16.91 -1.51 5.72
C TYR A 118 16.16 -2.80 6.06
N ALA A 119 15.02 -3.05 5.39
CA ALA A 119 14.25 -4.27 5.63
C ALA A 119 15.07 -5.52 5.29
N SER A 120 15.85 -5.45 4.21
CA SER A 120 16.68 -6.57 3.77
C SER A 120 17.80 -6.88 4.74
N SER A 121 18.55 -5.85 5.16
CA SER A 121 19.65 -5.97 6.12
C SER A 121 19.15 -6.39 7.49
N PHE A 122 18.04 -5.82 7.97
CA PHE A 122 17.44 -6.18 9.25
C PHE A 122 17.05 -7.67 9.28
N ARG A 123 16.41 -8.16 8.22
CA ARG A 123 16.04 -9.57 8.11
C ARG A 123 17.25 -10.49 7.96
N SER A 124 18.30 -10.06 7.25
CA SER A 124 19.53 -10.85 7.08
C SER A 124 20.22 -11.01 8.43
N TRP A 125 20.31 -9.91 9.17
CA TRP A 125 20.87 -9.90 10.50
C TRP A 125 20.06 -10.80 11.45
N ALA A 126 18.73 -10.66 11.47
CA ALA A 126 17.86 -11.52 12.28
C ALA A 126 18.03 -13.00 11.93
N PHE A 127 18.14 -13.33 10.63
CA PHE A 127 18.38 -14.70 10.18
C PHE A 127 19.75 -15.23 10.62
N ILE A 128 20.81 -14.43 10.53
CA ILE A 128 22.15 -14.81 11.00
C ILE A 128 22.14 -15.09 12.50
N VAL A 129 21.49 -14.22 13.29
CA VAL A 129 21.35 -14.41 14.75
C VAL A 129 20.61 -15.71 15.03
N ILE A 130 19.42 -15.92 14.44
CA ILE A 130 18.63 -17.14 14.66
C ILE A 130 19.43 -18.39 14.27
N SER A 131 20.14 -18.35 13.13
CA SER A 131 20.93 -19.49 12.65
C SER A 131 22.10 -19.83 13.58
N ARG A 132 22.74 -18.81 14.18
CA ARG A 132 23.85 -18.99 15.12
C ARG A 132 23.40 -19.54 16.47
N TYR A 133 22.21 -19.15 16.94
CA TYR A 133 21.68 -19.58 18.24
C TYR A 133 20.63 -20.71 18.13
N ASN A 134 20.49 -21.33 16.96
CA ASN A 134 19.46 -22.35 16.68
C ASN A 134 19.51 -23.51 17.69
N GLU A 135 20.70 -24.03 17.98
CA GLU A 135 20.87 -25.15 18.92
C GLU A 135 20.49 -24.81 20.37
N ALA A 136 20.61 -23.53 20.75
CA ALA A 136 20.32 -23.05 22.10
C ALA A 136 18.82 -22.78 22.32
N PHE A 137 18.10 -22.24 21.32
CA PHE A 137 16.70 -21.82 21.48
C PHE A 137 15.68 -22.72 20.77
N PHE A 138 16.08 -23.49 19.76
CA PHE A 138 15.16 -24.23 18.89
C PHE A 138 15.63 -25.67 18.66
N LYS A 139 15.83 -26.41 19.76
CA LYS A 139 16.06 -27.87 19.71
C LYS A 139 14.97 -28.54 18.86
N GLY A 140 15.34 -29.11 17.72
CA GLY A 140 14.43 -29.80 16.78
C GLY A 140 14.07 -29.03 15.51
N PHE A 141 14.51 -27.78 15.32
CA PHE A 141 14.33 -27.09 14.03
C PHE A 141 15.47 -27.40 13.06
N ASP A 142 15.15 -28.12 11.99
CA ASP A 142 16.06 -28.27 10.86
C ASP A 142 16.38 -26.91 10.21
N ARG A 143 17.63 -26.70 9.80
CA ARG A 143 18.12 -25.46 9.19
C ARG A 143 17.33 -25.11 7.93
N SER A 144 16.90 -26.13 7.18
CA SER A 144 16.08 -25.99 5.97
C SER A 144 14.75 -25.26 6.21
N ASN A 145 14.16 -25.44 7.40
CA ASN A 145 12.90 -24.82 7.80
C ASN A 145 13.09 -23.34 8.16
N ILE A 146 14.22 -22.99 8.75
CA ILE A 146 14.55 -21.61 9.13
C ILE A 146 14.76 -20.76 7.87
N ILE A 147 15.44 -21.31 6.87
CA ILE A 147 15.65 -20.64 5.57
C ILE A 147 14.30 -20.36 4.89
N GLU A 148 13.41 -21.35 4.84
CA GLU A 148 12.08 -21.20 4.25
C GLU A 148 11.26 -20.12 4.96
N LEU A 149 11.24 -20.16 6.30
CA LEU A 149 10.55 -19.16 7.10
C LEU A 149 11.11 -17.75 6.85
N ALA A 150 12.44 -17.62 6.76
CA ALA A 150 13.08 -16.35 6.46
C ALA A 150 12.64 -15.82 5.09
N VAL A 151 12.69 -16.65 4.04
CA VAL A 151 12.26 -16.26 2.68
C VAL A 151 10.80 -15.80 2.67
N MET A 152 9.89 -16.52 3.33
CA MET A 152 8.49 -16.11 3.40
C MET A 152 8.32 -14.77 4.13
N TYR A 153 9.07 -14.54 5.21
CA TYR A 153 9.05 -13.25 5.91
C TYR A 153 9.60 -12.10 5.06
N TYR A 154 10.69 -12.33 4.32
CA TYR A 154 11.25 -11.35 3.39
C TYR A 154 10.21 -10.88 2.38
N VAL A 155 9.50 -11.84 1.78
CA VAL A 155 8.50 -11.56 0.75
C VAL A 155 7.31 -10.79 1.33
N ASN A 156 6.84 -11.19 2.51
CA ASN A 156 5.74 -10.49 3.20
C ASN A 156 6.11 -9.08 3.65
N ASP A 157 7.37 -8.80 3.99
CA ASP A 157 7.81 -7.44 4.31
C ASP A 157 7.87 -6.58 3.05
N LEU A 158 8.30 -7.14 1.92
CA LEU A 158 8.36 -6.40 0.67
C LEU A 158 6.97 -6.01 0.15
N SER A 159 5.96 -6.87 0.31
CA SER A 159 4.58 -6.52 -0.05
C SER A 159 4.06 -5.34 0.81
N LYS A 160 4.44 -5.30 2.09
CA LYS A 160 4.12 -4.19 3.01
C LYS A 160 4.85 -2.91 2.64
N ILE A 161 6.13 -2.98 2.29
CA ILE A 161 6.93 -1.83 1.84
C ILE A 161 6.28 -1.18 0.62
N THR A 162 5.80 -1.97 -0.33
CA THR A 162 5.15 -1.40 -1.52
C THR A 162 3.84 -0.69 -1.18
N THR A 163 3.06 -1.27 -0.28
CA THR A 163 1.85 -0.63 0.26
C THR A 163 2.19 0.68 0.96
N LEU A 164 3.24 0.69 1.79
CA LEU A 164 3.74 1.89 2.46
C LEU A 164 4.12 2.97 1.44
N LEU A 165 4.86 2.61 0.39
CA LEU A 165 5.26 3.53 -0.67
C LEU A 165 4.06 4.12 -1.43
N CYS A 166 3.00 3.35 -1.67
CA CYS A 166 1.76 3.88 -2.25
C CYS A 166 1.13 4.96 -1.36
N PHE A 167 1.09 4.73 -0.04
CA PHE A 167 0.61 5.73 0.92
C PHE A 167 1.54 6.94 1.01
N THR A 168 2.86 6.74 0.97
CA THR A 168 3.83 7.84 0.98
C THR A 168 3.71 8.72 -0.28
N LEU A 169 3.50 8.11 -1.46
CA LEU A 169 3.25 8.86 -2.69
C LEU A 169 1.94 9.66 -2.61
N LEU A 170 0.87 9.06 -2.07
CA LEU A 170 -0.40 9.76 -1.84
C LEU A 170 -0.18 11.00 -0.98
N TYR A 171 0.52 10.82 0.15
CA TYR A 171 0.86 11.91 1.08
C TYR A 171 1.68 13.02 0.40
N PHE A 172 2.64 12.66 -0.47
CA PHE A 172 3.40 13.68 -1.19
C PHE A 172 2.57 14.42 -2.24
N ARG A 173 1.68 13.74 -2.97
CA ARG A 173 0.77 14.39 -3.93
C ARG A 173 -0.21 15.35 -3.22
N THR A 174 -0.78 14.96 -2.08
CA THR A 174 -1.64 15.86 -1.29
C THR A 174 -0.85 17.03 -0.71
N LYS A 175 0.40 16.81 -0.28
CA LYS A 175 1.30 17.89 0.14
C LYS A 175 1.62 18.86 -0.99
N VAL A 176 1.85 18.38 -2.21
CA VAL A 176 2.08 19.21 -3.40
C VAL A 176 0.82 20.03 -3.74
N MET A 177 -0.36 19.42 -3.68
CA MET A 177 -1.64 20.13 -3.84
C MET A 177 -1.80 21.23 -2.78
N LYS A 178 -1.46 20.95 -1.52
CA LYS A 178 -1.47 21.96 -0.44
C LYS A 178 -0.52 23.11 -0.73
N MET A 179 0.70 22.84 -1.19
CA MET A 179 1.66 23.88 -1.58
C MET A 179 1.14 24.74 -2.74
N ALA A 180 0.44 24.14 -3.70
CA ALA A 180 -0.17 24.87 -4.80
C ALA A 180 -1.28 25.80 -4.33
N LEU A 181 -2.10 25.34 -3.37
CA LEU A 181 -3.13 26.16 -2.73
C LEU A 181 -2.51 27.35 -1.97
N GLU A 182 -1.46 27.10 -1.17
CA GLU A 182 -0.76 28.14 -0.39
C GLU A 182 -0.06 29.18 -1.29
N ALA A 183 0.42 28.77 -2.47
CA ALA A 183 1.05 29.67 -3.43
C ALA A 183 0.05 30.49 -4.26
N THR A 184 -1.24 30.22 -4.15
CA THR A 184 -2.28 30.94 -4.89
C THR A 184 -2.74 32.14 -4.06
N GLU A 185 -2.38 33.35 -4.48
CA GLU A 185 -2.93 34.58 -3.91
C GLU A 185 -4.32 34.84 -4.50
N PHE A 186 -5.37 34.72 -3.67
CA PHE A 186 -6.77 34.94 -4.08
C PHE A 186 -7.16 36.43 -4.14
N ASN A 187 -6.31 37.23 -4.79
CA ASN A 187 -6.48 38.68 -4.83
C ASN A 187 -7.16 39.18 -6.12
N ASP A 188 -7.44 38.30 -7.09
CA ASP A 188 -7.84 38.71 -8.44
C ASP A 188 -8.92 37.78 -9.04
N ALA A 189 -10.15 38.27 -9.15
CA ALA A 189 -11.37 37.45 -9.33
C ALA A 189 -11.39 36.55 -10.59
N LEU A 190 -10.69 36.94 -11.68
CA LEU A 190 -10.56 36.11 -12.89
C LEU A 190 -9.49 35.02 -12.74
N ARG A 191 -8.36 35.34 -12.09
CA ARG A 191 -7.28 34.40 -11.81
C ARG A 191 -7.72 33.35 -10.79
N ASP A 192 -8.60 33.73 -9.87
CA ASP A 192 -9.18 32.85 -8.85
C ASP A 192 -9.98 31.70 -9.46
N ARG A 193 -10.81 31.95 -10.49
CA ARG A 193 -11.60 30.87 -11.12
C ARG A 193 -10.73 29.81 -11.77
N PHE A 194 -9.67 30.21 -12.48
CA PHE A 194 -8.75 29.26 -13.10
C PHE A 194 -7.93 28.49 -12.07
N ALA A 195 -7.51 29.15 -10.99
CA ALA A 195 -6.76 28.50 -9.92
C ALA A 195 -7.62 27.47 -9.15
N VAL A 196 -8.87 27.82 -8.84
CA VAL A 196 -9.83 26.90 -8.21
C VAL A 196 -10.10 25.68 -9.10
N ASN A 197 -10.37 25.88 -10.40
CA ASN A 197 -10.58 24.76 -11.34
C ASN A 197 -9.35 23.85 -11.42
N ARG A 198 -8.14 24.41 -11.43
CA ARG A 198 -6.90 23.63 -11.43
C ARG A 198 -6.76 22.79 -10.15
N LEU A 199 -7.08 23.33 -8.99
CA LEU A 199 -7.03 22.60 -7.71
C LEU A 199 -8.07 21.48 -7.65
N ILE A 200 -9.27 21.70 -8.18
CA ILE A 200 -10.31 20.66 -8.32
C ILE A 200 -9.79 19.53 -9.21
N GLN A 201 -9.22 19.85 -10.36
CA GLN A 201 -8.64 18.84 -11.27
C GLN A 201 -7.49 18.06 -10.63
N MET A 202 -6.64 18.72 -9.82
CA MET A 202 -5.61 18.02 -9.04
C MET A 202 -6.22 17.02 -8.06
N TYR A 203 -7.26 17.44 -7.33
CA TYR A 203 -7.96 16.59 -6.37
C TYR A 203 -8.62 15.38 -7.04
N GLU A 204 -9.35 15.59 -8.13
CA GLU A 204 -9.97 14.54 -8.94
C GLU A 204 -8.91 13.55 -9.43
N THR A 205 -7.81 14.05 -10.00
CA THR A 205 -6.70 13.19 -10.45
C THR A 205 -6.10 12.36 -9.29
N ILE A 206 -5.98 12.93 -8.09
CA ILE A 206 -5.50 12.19 -6.91
C ILE A 206 -6.48 11.07 -6.53
N ILE A 207 -7.78 11.34 -6.53
CA ILE A 207 -8.80 10.33 -6.21
C ILE A 207 -8.82 9.22 -7.26
N ASP A 208 -8.87 9.59 -8.55
CA ASP A 208 -8.94 8.63 -9.65
C ASP A 208 -7.71 7.70 -9.62
N THR A 209 -6.53 8.26 -9.39
CA THR A 209 -5.31 7.46 -9.26
C THR A 209 -5.30 6.58 -8.02
N PHE A 210 -5.87 7.05 -6.91
CA PHE A 210 -6.02 6.25 -5.70
C PHE A 210 -7.00 5.09 -5.89
N GLU A 211 -8.07 5.28 -6.65
CA GLU A 211 -9.06 4.23 -6.91
C GLU A 211 -8.45 3.02 -7.62
N ILE A 212 -7.52 3.25 -8.57
CA ILE A 212 -6.76 2.20 -9.27
C ILE A 212 -6.03 1.27 -8.29
N VAL A 213 -5.51 1.83 -7.18
CA VAL A 213 -4.77 1.07 -6.17
C VAL A 213 -5.61 0.67 -4.96
N ALA A 214 -6.83 1.20 -4.82
CA ALA A 214 -7.67 0.98 -3.66
C ALA A 214 -8.04 -0.49 -3.47
N GLN A 215 -8.34 -1.21 -4.54
CA GLN A 215 -8.67 -2.64 -4.47
C GLN A 215 -7.50 -3.49 -3.95
N PRO A 216 -6.31 -3.51 -4.60
CA PRO A 216 -5.18 -4.30 -4.12
C PRO A 216 -4.74 -3.89 -2.72
N LEU A 217 -4.78 -2.59 -2.38
CA LEU A 217 -4.47 -2.11 -1.03
C LEU A 217 -5.47 -2.64 0.01
N LYS A 218 -6.77 -2.65 -0.29
CA LYS A 218 -7.80 -3.21 0.61
C LYS A 218 -7.52 -4.69 0.90
N PHE A 219 -7.11 -5.46 -0.10
CA PHE A 219 -6.76 -6.87 0.08
C PHE A 219 -5.52 -7.05 0.97
N THR A 220 -4.43 -6.33 0.69
CA THR A 220 -3.20 -6.40 1.50
C THR A 220 -3.40 -5.92 2.94
N VAL A 221 -4.19 -4.87 3.15
CA VAL A 221 -4.47 -4.38 4.51
C VAL A 221 -5.33 -5.37 5.29
N ARG A 222 -6.34 -6.00 4.64
CA ARG A 222 -7.17 -7.03 5.29
C ARG A 222 -6.36 -8.26 5.69
N SER A 223 -5.41 -8.71 4.87
CA SER A 223 -4.55 -9.85 5.22
C SER A 223 -3.66 -9.54 6.44
N ILE A 224 -3.09 -8.34 6.52
CA ILE A 224 -2.30 -7.89 7.68
C ILE A 224 -3.15 -7.84 8.96
N ILE A 225 -4.36 -7.29 8.86
CA ILE A 225 -5.28 -7.17 10.00
C ILE A 225 -5.68 -8.57 10.50
N MET A 226 -6.07 -9.47 9.59
CA MET A 226 -6.36 -10.87 9.92
C MET A 226 -5.19 -11.51 10.67
N ASN A 227 -3.96 -11.39 10.15
CA ASN A 227 -2.77 -11.93 10.81
C ASN A 227 -2.61 -11.44 12.26
N ARG A 228 -2.75 -10.12 12.48
CA ARG A 228 -2.66 -9.57 13.84
C ARG A 228 -3.75 -10.06 14.78
N TYR A 229 -4.97 -10.25 14.29
CA TYR A 229 -6.04 -10.82 15.12
C TYR A 229 -5.72 -12.25 15.56
N TYR A 230 -5.24 -13.10 14.64
CA TYR A 230 -4.92 -14.49 15.00
C TYR A 230 -3.71 -14.60 15.94
N LEU A 231 -2.66 -13.81 15.72
CA LEU A 231 -1.50 -13.76 16.64
C LEU A 231 -1.86 -13.15 18.01
N GLY A 232 -2.72 -12.14 18.03
CA GLY A 232 -3.19 -11.47 19.25
C GLY A 232 -4.25 -12.25 20.04
N VAL A 233 -4.82 -13.32 19.47
CA VAL A 233 -5.68 -14.28 20.19
C VAL A 233 -4.83 -15.35 20.89
N GLN A 234 -3.65 -15.68 20.36
CA GLN A 234 -2.73 -16.66 20.98
C GLN A 234 -1.80 -16.05 22.04
N GLY A 235 -1.32 -14.82 21.86
CA GLY A 235 -0.71 -14.05 22.95
C GLY A 235 -1.81 -13.32 23.73
N ARG A 236 -1.81 -13.33 25.08
CA ARG A 236 -2.71 -12.50 25.90
C ARG A 236 -2.43 -10.99 25.75
N PHE A 237 -2.40 -10.46 24.54
CA PHE A 237 -2.29 -9.05 24.23
C PHE A 237 -3.54 -8.63 23.47
N ARG A 238 -4.62 -8.38 24.22
CA ARG A 238 -5.80 -7.71 23.67
C ARG A 238 -5.39 -6.27 23.32
N PRO A 239 -5.46 -5.83 22.04
CA PRO A 239 -5.25 -4.43 21.72
C PRO A 239 -6.40 -3.61 22.31
N ARG A 240 -6.10 -2.84 23.36
CA ARG A 240 -7.06 -2.02 24.14
C ARG A 240 -7.77 -0.94 23.28
N TRP A 241 -7.25 -0.64 22.09
CA TRP A 241 -7.74 0.41 21.19
C TRP A 241 -9.01 0.04 20.41
N LEU A 242 -9.40 -1.24 20.35
CA LEU A 242 -10.60 -1.67 19.61
C LEU A 242 -11.92 -1.55 20.39
N PHE A 243 -11.87 -1.26 21.70
CA PHE A 243 -13.08 -1.17 22.52
C PHE A 243 -13.62 0.24 22.74
N HIS A 244 -12.88 1.30 22.38
CA HIS A 244 -13.38 2.66 22.57
C HIS A 244 -14.40 3.14 21.53
N ARG A 245 -14.57 2.42 20.40
CA ARG A 245 -15.52 2.84 19.36
C ARG A 245 -16.99 2.47 19.62
N LYS A 246 -17.28 1.63 20.64
CA LYS A 246 -18.66 1.25 20.98
C LYS A 246 -19.35 2.17 22.00
N ARG A 247 -18.66 3.10 22.66
CA ARG A 247 -19.31 4.08 23.57
C ARG A 247 -19.64 5.43 22.92
N SER A 248 -19.09 5.75 21.75
CA SER A 248 -19.34 7.04 21.07
C SER A 248 -20.58 7.02 20.17
N ALA A 249 -21.15 5.85 19.85
CA ALA A 249 -22.34 5.74 19.01
C ALA A 249 -23.65 6.04 19.75
N SER A 250 -23.63 6.20 21.08
CA SER A 250 -24.82 6.53 21.88
C SER A 250 -25.14 8.03 21.98
N TRP A 251 -24.25 8.91 21.51
CA TRP A 251 -24.45 10.37 21.61
C TRP A 251 -24.84 11.04 20.29
N ALA A 252 -24.73 10.33 19.16
CA ALA A 252 -25.12 10.86 17.85
C ALA A 252 -26.64 10.76 17.58
N GLY A 253 -27.41 10.09 18.44
CA GLY A 253 -28.86 9.95 18.31
C GLY A 253 -29.68 11.13 18.86
N HIS A 254 -29.07 12.08 19.57
CA HIS A 254 -29.80 13.17 20.24
C HIS A 254 -29.70 14.55 19.57
N ILE A 255 -28.95 14.69 18.47
CA ILE A 255 -28.74 15.99 17.81
C ILE A 255 -29.62 16.18 16.55
N ILE A 256 -30.27 15.13 16.05
CA ILE A 256 -31.02 15.19 14.77
C ILE A 256 -32.49 15.68 14.93
N VAL A 257 -32.97 15.94 16.15
CA VAL A 257 -34.40 16.31 16.37
C VAL A 257 -34.66 17.83 16.42
N HIS A 258 -33.64 18.69 16.46
CA HIS A 258 -33.87 20.14 16.65
C HIS A 258 -33.71 21.05 15.44
N GLU A 259 -33.40 20.52 14.25
CA GLU A 259 -33.08 21.34 13.07
C GLU A 259 -34.18 21.36 12.00
N HIS A 260 -35.44 21.16 12.41
CA HIS A 260 -36.60 21.17 11.52
C HIS A 260 -37.66 22.24 11.84
N VAL A 261 -37.28 23.34 12.50
CA VAL A 261 -38.15 24.52 12.67
C VAL A 261 -37.37 25.81 12.46
N ARG A 262 -37.01 26.10 11.20
CA ARG A 262 -36.73 27.47 10.73
C ARG A 262 -36.55 27.52 9.20
N ARG A 263 -37.64 27.30 8.46
CA ARG A 263 -37.75 27.77 7.07
C ARG A 263 -39.15 28.35 6.85
N HIS A 264 -39.16 29.41 6.05
CA HIS A 264 -40.29 30.12 5.46
C HIS A 264 -40.87 31.31 6.24
N LYS A 265 -40.43 32.51 5.85
CA LYS A 265 -41.28 33.56 5.26
C LYS A 265 -40.40 34.66 4.65
N CYS A 266 -40.14 34.54 3.35
CA CYS A 266 -39.76 35.68 2.50
C CYS A 266 -40.84 35.78 1.42
N THR A 267 -41.69 36.79 1.52
CA THR A 267 -42.65 37.19 0.49
C THR A 267 -41.98 38.12 -0.52
N PRO A 268 -42.26 38.01 -1.84
CA PRO A 268 -41.79 38.97 -2.82
C PRO A 268 -42.67 40.22 -2.82
N TYR A 269 -42.02 41.39 -2.88
CA TYR A 269 -42.64 42.70 -3.06
C TYR A 269 -42.86 42.94 -4.57
N ILE A 270 -44.10 43.21 -4.97
CA ILE A 270 -44.49 43.58 -6.33
C ILE A 270 -44.74 45.10 -6.32
N PRO A 271 -44.06 45.92 -7.14
CA PRO A 271 -44.39 47.33 -7.27
C PRO A 271 -45.55 47.50 -8.25
N SER A 272 -46.64 48.14 -7.81
CA SER A 272 -47.72 48.59 -8.67
C SER A 272 -47.34 49.93 -9.32
N LEU A 273 -47.33 49.93 -10.65
CA LEU A 273 -47.40 51.12 -11.50
C LEU A 273 -48.87 51.56 -11.61
N SER A 274 -49.18 52.74 -11.08
CA SER A 274 -50.22 53.68 -11.57
C SER A 274 -50.16 54.95 -10.73
#